data_AF-A0A8T4BYR7-F1
#
_entry.id   AF-A0A8T4BYR7-F1
#
_cell.length_a   1.000
_cell.length_b   1.000
_cell.length_c   1.000
_cell.angle_alpha   90.00
_cell.angle_beta   90.00
_cell.angle_gamma   90.00
#
_symmetry.space_group_name_H-M   'P 1'
#
loop_
_entity.id
_entity.type
_entity.pdbx_description
1 polymer ?
#
loop_
_entity_poly.entity_id
_entity_poly.type
_entity_poly.pdbx_seq_one_letter_code
_entity_poly.pdbx_strand_id
1 'polypeptide(L)'
;MTESFLTEHEQAPASCISPTSVIDVGKCIFIADRDEETEGKRAAATAVQAFQAFIMKFPEGSNGRQYLESIMRIALEFSNGMYRRKRIFWEAVEAAKKKRQASMERIGQKEKLGVWLKTGFHLVMFAGIGYFIVKAIFPFLEHYLADKVNADNASIAFALGCSMVFTYFKTVFMFNKLNTIDRDCRREIRGANQEYGEKMHDNYVCAAEAAQNAWKTLTDREPPLTSAFRRLLIDAESGGFEVDKDV
;
A
#
# COMPACT_ATOMS: atom_id res chain seq x y z
N MET A 1 -52.62 -28.91 -10.76
CA MET A 1 -52.72 -27.78 -9.81
C MET A 1 -51.93 -28.02 -8.51
N THR A 2 -50.86 -28.81 -8.55
CA THR A 2 -50.03 -29.12 -7.36
C THR A 2 -48.58 -28.63 -7.48
N GLU A 3 -48.12 -28.28 -8.70
CA GLU A 3 -46.75 -27.78 -8.90
C GLU A 3 -46.55 -26.35 -8.40
N SER A 4 -47.54 -25.44 -8.52
CA SER A 4 -47.35 -24.04 -8.10
C SER A 4 -47.27 -23.85 -6.58
N PHE A 5 -47.89 -24.76 -5.81
CA PHE A 5 -47.91 -24.71 -4.34
C PHE A 5 -46.60 -25.23 -3.73
N LEU A 6 -45.91 -26.15 -4.40
CA LEU A 6 -44.60 -26.65 -3.97
C LEU A 6 -43.49 -25.63 -4.25
N THR A 7 -43.57 -24.89 -5.36
CA THR A 7 -42.61 -23.83 -5.69
C THR A 7 -42.63 -22.66 -4.70
N GLU A 8 -43.80 -22.22 -4.22
CA GLU A 8 -43.88 -21.10 -3.26
C GLU A 8 -43.29 -21.46 -1.88
N HIS A 9 -43.52 -22.69 -1.41
CA HIS A 9 -43.04 -23.14 -0.09
C HIS A 9 -41.51 -23.34 -0.03
N GLU A 10 -40.89 -23.61 -1.18
CA GLU A 10 -39.45 -23.85 -1.33
C GLU A 10 -38.68 -22.56 -1.67
N GLN A 11 -39.30 -21.63 -2.41
CA GLN A 11 -38.71 -20.32 -2.73
C GLN A 11 -38.66 -19.39 -1.52
N ALA A 12 -39.64 -19.45 -0.61
CA ALA A 12 -39.70 -18.58 0.57
C ALA A 12 -38.42 -18.62 1.44
N PRO A 13 -37.89 -19.77 1.89
CA PRO A 13 -36.68 -19.80 2.71
C PRO A 13 -35.39 -19.43 1.93
N ALA A 14 -35.31 -19.71 0.63
CA ALA A 14 -34.18 -19.30 -0.20
C ALA A 14 -34.15 -17.78 -0.43
N SER A 15 -35.33 -17.17 -0.63
CA SER A 15 -35.50 -15.72 -0.74
C SER A 15 -35.20 -14.96 0.55
N CYS A 16 -35.08 -15.63 1.70
CA CYS A 16 -34.59 -14.98 2.93
C CYS A 16 -33.10 -14.59 2.83
N ILE A 17 -32.33 -15.22 1.93
CA ILE A 17 -30.93 -14.88 1.68
C ILE A 17 -30.87 -13.78 0.62
N SER A 18 -30.63 -12.55 1.10
CA SER A 18 -30.44 -11.37 0.26
C SER A 18 -29.21 -11.51 -0.64
N PRO A 19 -29.22 -10.93 -1.86
CA PRO A 19 -28.03 -10.81 -2.71
C PRO A 19 -26.81 -10.20 -2.00
N THR A 20 -27.02 -9.37 -0.98
CA THR A 20 -25.95 -8.77 -0.15
C THR A 20 -25.08 -9.82 0.53
N SER A 21 -25.65 -10.98 0.85
CA SER A 21 -24.97 -12.05 1.57
C SER A 21 -23.80 -12.65 0.78
N VAL A 22 -23.75 -12.45 -0.56
CA VAL A 22 -22.60 -12.82 -1.39
C VAL A 22 -21.30 -12.19 -0.86
N ILE A 23 -21.36 -10.94 -0.42
CA ILE A 23 -20.18 -10.21 0.04
C ILE A 23 -19.71 -10.76 1.38
N ASP A 24 -20.64 -10.99 2.31
CA ASP A 24 -20.31 -11.52 3.64
C ASP A 24 -19.78 -12.95 3.55
N VAL A 25 -20.45 -13.81 2.77
CA VAL A 25 -20.00 -15.18 2.50
C VAL A 25 -18.64 -15.16 1.79
N GLY A 26 -18.45 -14.30 0.79
CA GLY A 26 -17.18 -14.18 0.07
C GLY A 26 -16.03 -13.71 0.96
N LYS A 27 -16.29 -12.78 1.89
CA LYS A 27 -15.31 -12.39 2.92
C LYS A 27 -15.00 -13.55 3.87
N CYS A 28 -16.01 -14.29 4.33
CA CYS A 28 -15.79 -15.47 5.17
C CYS A 28 -14.94 -16.53 4.45
N ILE A 29 -15.20 -16.81 3.18
CA ILE A 29 -14.39 -17.72 2.36
C ILE A 29 -12.94 -17.21 2.29
N PHE A 30 -12.76 -15.91 2.00
CA PHE A 30 -11.43 -15.32 1.89
C PHE A 30 -10.63 -15.47 3.20
N ILE A 31 -11.24 -15.19 4.35
CA ILE A 31 -10.61 -15.30 5.67
C ILE A 31 -10.35 -16.77 6.03
N ALA A 32 -11.34 -17.64 5.84
CA ALA A 32 -11.25 -19.06 6.18
C ALA A 32 -10.11 -19.78 5.44
N ASP A 33 -9.90 -19.45 4.17
CA ASP A 33 -8.90 -20.13 3.33
C ASP A 33 -7.49 -19.58 3.54
N ARG A 34 -7.35 -18.29 3.85
CA ARG A 34 -6.09 -17.56 3.60
C ARG A 34 -5.56 -16.71 4.74
N ASP A 35 -6.31 -16.57 5.83
CA ASP A 35 -5.81 -15.89 7.01
C ASP A 35 -4.94 -16.83 7.87
N GLU A 36 -4.09 -16.25 8.72
CA GLU A 36 -3.36 -16.99 9.75
C GLU A 36 -4.35 -17.68 10.69
N GLU A 37 -3.89 -18.68 11.47
CA GLU A 37 -4.76 -19.48 12.32
C GLU A 37 -5.28 -18.66 13.52
N THR A 38 -6.25 -17.80 13.25
CA THR A 38 -6.89 -16.88 14.17
C THR A 38 -8.28 -17.40 14.56
N GLU A 39 -8.82 -16.87 15.65
CA GLU A 39 -10.23 -17.11 16.04
C GLU A 39 -11.20 -16.68 14.93
N GLY A 40 -10.88 -15.58 14.22
CA GLY A 40 -11.63 -15.10 13.06
C GLY A 40 -11.68 -16.11 11.91
N LYS A 41 -10.58 -16.82 11.64
CA LYS A 41 -10.54 -17.90 10.64
C LYS A 41 -11.50 -19.04 10.97
N ARG A 42 -11.53 -19.48 12.23
CA ARG A 42 -12.43 -20.56 12.66
C ARG A 42 -13.89 -20.13 12.53
N ALA A 43 -14.24 -18.93 13.00
CA ALA A 43 -15.59 -18.39 12.88
C ALA A 43 -16.03 -18.27 11.41
N ALA A 44 -15.14 -17.78 10.54
CA ALA A 44 -15.39 -17.68 9.10
C ALA A 44 -15.59 -19.06 8.45
N ALA A 45 -14.75 -20.04 8.78
CA ALA A 45 -14.88 -21.41 8.29
C ALA A 45 -16.20 -22.05 8.74
N THR A 46 -16.60 -21.85 10.00
CA THR A 46 -17.89 -22.32 10.51
C THR A 46 -19.06 -21.67 9.78
N ALA A 47 -18.99 -20.37 9.49
CA ALA A 47 -20.03 -19.67 8.73
C ALA A 47 -20.17 -20.23 7.29
N VAL A 48 -19.05 -20.49 6.61
CA VAL A 48 -19.05 -21.10 5.26
C VAL A 48 -19.63 -22.51 5.30
N GLN A 49 -19.23 -23.33 6.27
CA GLN A 49 -19.78 -24.68 6.45
C GLN A 49 -21.27 -24.66 6.78
N ALA A 50 -21.73 -23.73 7.61
CA ALA A 50 -23.15 -23.57 7.92
C ALA A 50 -23.96 -23.18 6.68
N PHE A 51 -23.41 -22.31 5.83
CA PHE A 51 -24.04 -21.92 4.57
C PHE A 51 -24.10 -23.10 3.57
N GLN A 52 -23.03 -23.89 3.45
CA GLN A 52 -23.03 -25.13 2.67
C GLN A 52 -24.07 -26.13 3.19
N ALA A 53 -24.11 -26.34 4.50
CA ALA A 53 -25.11 -27.22 5.12
C ALA A 53 -26.54 -26.71 4.90
N PHE A 54 -26.75 -25.39 4.84
CA PHE A 54 -28.04 -24.79 4.52
C PHE A 54 -28.46 -25.07 3.06
N ILE A 55 -27.54 -24.95 2.09
CA ILE A 55 -27.80 -25.31 0.68
C ILE A 55 -28.25 -26.77 0.57
N MET A 56 -27.59 -27.68 1.29
CA MET A 56 -27.89 -29.11 1.24
C MET A 56 -29.27 -29.49 1.82
N LYS A 57 -29.95 -28.57 2.53
CA LYS A 57 -31.33 -28.79 2.99
C LYS A 57 -32.35 -28.70 1.86
N PHE A 58 -31.97 -28.12 0.71
CA PHE A 58 -32.83 -28.00 -0.44
C PHE A 58 -32.67 -29.22 -1.38
N PRO A 59 -33.77 -29.77 -1.92
CA PRO A 59 -33.77 -30.80 -2.95
C PRO A 59 -32.86 -30.47 -4.14
N GLU A 60 -32.20 -31.50 -4.67
CA GLU A 60 -31.41 -31.39 -5.90
C GLU A 60 -32.29 -30.97 -7.08
N GLY A 61 -31.80 -30.00 -7.86
CA GLY A 61 -32.54 -29.46 -9.00
C GLY A 61 -33.58 -28.39 -8.66
N SER A 62 -33.89 -28.15 -7.38
CA SER A 62 -34.82 -27.08 -6.99
C SER A 62 -34.29 -25.68 -7.35
N ASN A 63 -35.18 -24.76 -7.73
CA ASN A 63 -34.82 -23.38 -8.04
C ASN A 63 -34.15 -22.68 -6.83
N GLY A 64 -34.61 -22.98 -5.61
CA GLY A 64 -34.01 -22.47 -4.37
C GLY A 64 -32.57 -22.93 -4.18
N ARG A 65 -32.28 -24.21 -4.43
CA ARG A 65 -30.90 -24.73 -4.38
C ARG A 65 -30.03 -24.12 -5.47
N GLN A 66 -30.51 -24.04 -6.71
CA GLN A 66 -29.77 -23.44 -7.82
C GLN A 66 -29.41 -21.97 -7.53
N TYR A 67 -30.32 -21.21 -6.93
CA TYR A 67 -30.04 -19.85 -6.47
C TYR A 67 -28.94 -19.81 -5.42
N LEU A 68 -29.05 -20.59 -4.35
CA LEU A 68 -28.05 -20.57 -3.27
C LEU A 68 -26.67 -21.10 -3.72
N GLU A 69 -26.63 -22.08 -4.62
CA GLU A 69 -25.40 -22.55 -5.27
C GLU A 69 -24.79 -21.45 -6.15
N SER A 70 -25.62 -20.68 -6.87
CA SER A 70 -25.15 -19.52 -7.65
C SER A 70 -24.57 -18.44 -6.73
N ILE A 71 -25.24 -18.10 -5.63
CA ILE A 71 -24.75 -17.19 -4.59
C ILE A 71 -23.39 -17.66 -4.04
N MET A 72 -23.25 -18.95 -3.77
CA MET A 72 -21.98 -19.52 -3.31
C MET A 72 -20.88 -19.40 -4.37
N ARG A 73 -21.17 -19.69 -5.65
CA ARG A 73 -20.21 -19.54 -6.74
C ARG A 73 -19.75 -18.08 -6.89
N ILE A 74 -20.68 -17.13 -6.86
CA ILE A 74 -20.36 -15.70 -6.94
C ILE A 74 -19.50 -15.29 -5.74
N ALA A 75 -19.81 -15.77 -4.54
CA ALA A 75 -19.02 -15.51 -3.33
C ALA A 75 -17.58 -16.06 -3.42
N LEU A 76 -17.41 -17.26 -3.99
CA LEU A 76 -16.10 -17.86 -4.28
C LEU A 76 -15.30 -17.04 -5.30
N GLU A 77 -15.93 -16.61 -6.39
CA GLU A 77 -15.31 -15.77 -7.41
C GLU A 77 -14.89 -14.41 -6.83
N PHE A 78 -15.77 -13.79 -6.02
CA PHE A 78 -15.48 -12.56 -5.30
C PHE A 78 -14.27 -12.73 -4.37
N SER A 79 -14.25 -13.79 -3.54
CA SER A 79 -13.11 -14.13 -2.66
C SER A 79 -11.79 -14.28 -3.43
N ASN A 80 -11.81 -14.99 -4.57
CA ASN A 80 -10.63 -15.14 -5.42
C ASN A 80 -10.20 -13.81 -6.04
N GLY A 81 -11.16 -12.98 -6.43
CA GLY A 81 -10.93 -11.60 -6.86
C GLY A 81 -10.22 -10.78 -5.78
N MET A 82 -10.74 -10.77 -4.55
CA MET A 82 -10.13 -10.10 -3.40
C MET A 82 -8.68 -10.52 -3.20
N TYR A 83 -8.42 -11.84 -3.22
CA TYR A 83 -7.07 -12.37 -3.07
C TYR A 83 -6.12 -11.90 -4.17
N ARG A 84 -6.54 -12.01 -5.44
CA ARG A 84 -5.71 -11.56 -6.57
C ARG A 84 -5.37 -10.07 -6.46
N ARG A 85 -6.35 -9.23 -6.10
CA ARG A 85 -6.12 -7.78 -5.93
C ARG A 85 -5.17 -7.50 -4.76
N LYS A 86 -5.38 -8.18 -3.62
CA LYS A 86 -4.53 -8.03 -2.43
C LYS A 86 -3.08 -8.45 -2.74
N ARG A 87 -2.89 -9.54 -3.49
CA ARG A 87 -1.55 -9.98 -3.92
C ARG A 87 -0.85 -8.96 -4.81
N ILE A 88 -1.55 -8.44 -5.83
CA ILE A 88 -1.00 -7.41 -6.73
C ILE A 88 -0.63 -6.15 -5.94
N PHE A 89 -1.46 -5.74 -4.99
CA PHE A 89 -1.16 -4.61 -4.10
C PHE A 89 0.12 -4.84 -3.29
N TRP A 90 0.27 -6.00 -2.64
CA TRP A 90 1.48 -6.33 -1.88
C TRP A 90 2.73 -6.41 -2.76
N GLU A 91 2.63 -7.00 -3.96
CA GLU A 91 3.70 -7.02 -4.95
C GLU A 91 4.14 -5.59 -5.33
N ALA A 92 3.19 -4.67 -5.53
CA ALA A 92 3.47 -3.27 -5.82
C ALA A 92 4.14 -2.53 -4.64
N VAL A 93 3.66 -2.77 -3.41
CA VAL A 93 4.25 -2.20 -2.19
C VAL A 93 5.67 -2.72 -1.97
N GLU A 94 5.90 -4.02 -2.14
CA GLU A 94 7.24 -4.60 -2.06
C GLU A 94 8.17 -4.06 -3.14
N ALA A 95 7.68 -3.90 -4.38
CA ALA A 95 8.46 -3.32 -5.46
C ALA A 95 8.88 -1.87 -5.14
N ALA A 96 7.96 -1.05 -4.62
CA ALA A 96 8.26 0.31 -4.17
C ALA A 96 9.30 0.34 -3.05
N LYS A 97 9.16 -0.55 -2.05
CA LYS A 97 10.14 -0.70 -0.95
C LYS A 97 11.52 -1.15 -1.45
N LYS A 98 11.59 -2.14 -2.33
CA LYS A 98 12.84 -2.60 -2.96
C LYS A 98 13.50 -1.48 -3.77
N LYS A 99 12.71 -0.70 -4.51
CA LYS A 99 13.20 0.46 -5.27
C LYS A 99 13.76 1.57 -4.36
N ARG A 100 13.10 1.85 -3.23
CA ARG A 100 13.62 2.75 -2.17
C ARG A 100 14.97 2.25 -1.65
N GLN A 101 15.03 0.99 -1.22
CA GLN A 101 16.26 0.39 -0.67
C GLN A 101 17.40 0.42 -1.69
N ALA A 102 17.17 -0.02 -2.93
CA ALA A 102 18.18 0.01 -3.99
C ALA A 102 18.67 1.44 -4.29
N SER A 103 17.78 2.45 -4.20
CA SER A 103 18.15 3.85 -4.38
C SER A 103 19.01 4.38 -3.22
N MET A 104 18.71 3.98 -1.99
CA MET A 104 19.52 4.29 -0.80
C MET A 104 20.90 3.61 -0.87
N GLU A 105 20.96 2.33 -1.26
CA GLU A 105 22.21 1.60 -1.42
C GLU A 105 23.09 2.21 -2.51
N ARG A 106 22.52 2.64 -3.64
CA ARG A 106 23.25 3.36 -4.70
C ARG A 106 23.83 4.68 -4.19
N ILE A 107 23.15 5.38 -3.28
CA ILE A 107 23.68 6.58 -2.63
C ILE A 107 24.87 6.17 -1.74
N GLY A 108 24.70 5.19 -0.86
CA GLY A 108 25.74 4.72 0.06
C GLY A 108 26.99 4.20 -0.65
N GLN A 109 26.85 3.45 -1.75
CA GLN A 109 27.98 2.94 -2.53
C GLN A 109 28.77 4.05 -3.23
N LYS A 110 28.08 5.07 -3.78
CA LYS A 110 28.74 6.23 -4.41
C LYS A 110 29.53 7.07 -3.40
N GLU A 111 29.15 7.04 -2.12
CA GLU A 111 29.85 7.77 -1.07
C GLU A 111 31.05 7.01 -0.49
N LYS A 112 30.97 5.69 -0.30
CA LYS A 112 32.02 4.92 0.41
C LYS A 112 33.40 4.94 -0.28
N LEU A 113 33.47 4.89 -1.61
CA LEU A 113 34.77 4.89 -2.32
C LEU A 113 35.32 6.30 -2.61
N GLY A 114 34.46 7.32 -2.69
CA GLY A 114 34.86 8.66 -3.11
C GLY A 114 35.15 9.61 -1.95
N VAL A 115 34.63 9.37 -0.75
CA VAL A 115 34.63 10.40 0.30
C VAL A 115 36.01 10.64 0.91
N TRP A 116 36.79 9.60 1.23
CA TRP A 116 38.09 9.82 1.87
C TRP A 116 39.10 10.52 0.95
N LEU A 117 39.20 10.06 -0.30
CA LEU A 117 40.08 10.67 -1.31
C LEU A 117 39.63 12.08 -1.69
N LYS A 118 38.33 12.29 -1.86
CA LYS A 118 37.79 13.59 -2.29
C LYS A 118 37.82 14.61 -1.15
N THR A 119 37.56 14.20 0.10
CA THR A 119 37.70 15.08 1.27
C THR A 119 39.17 15.47 1.49
N GLY A 120 40.10 14.52 1.39
CA GLY A 120 41.53 14.81 1.45
C GLY A 120 41.97 15.81 0.36
N PHE A 121 41.54 15.59 -0.88
CA PHE A 121 41.83 16.51 -1.99
C PHE A 121 41.20 17.89 -1.81
N HIS A 122 39.95 17.99 -1.35
CA HIS A 122 39.31 19.28 -1.09
C HIS A 122 39.99 20.04 0.03
N LEU A 123 40.44 19.36 1.08
CA LEU A 123 41.14 19.98 2.20
C LEU A 123 42.50 20.54 1.76
N VAL A 124 43.23 19.82 0.91
CA VAL A 124 44.48 20.30 0.29
C VAL A 124 44.22 21.51 -0.62
N MET A 125 43.18 21.46 -1.46
CA MET A 125 42.81 22.59 -2.34
C MET A 125 42.38 23.82 -1.55
N PHE A 126 41.53 23.68 -0.53
CA PHE A 126 41.07 24.79 0.29
C PHE A 126 42.18 25.34 1.20
N ALA A 127 43.10 24.51 1.68
CA ALA A 127 44.29 24.98 2.38
C ALA A 127 45.24 25.76 1.46
N GLY A 128 45.48 25.28 0.24
CA GLY A 128 46.28 25.99 -0.77
C GLY A 128 45.67 27.33 -1.18
N ILE A 129 44.35 27.36 -1.39
CA ILE A 129 43.61 28.59 -1.70
C ILE A 129 43.61 29.54 -0.50
N GLY A 130 43.37 29.03 0.71
CA GLY A 130 43.42 29.81 1.95
C GLY A 130 44.78 30.45 2.18
N TYR A 131 45.86 29.69 1.98
CA TYR A 131 47.23 30.19 2.05
C TYR A 131 47.51 31.28 1.01
N PHE A 132 47.05 31.09 -0.23
CA PHE A 132 47.20 32.08 -1.29
C PHE A 132 46.43 33.37 -1.00
N ILE A 133 45.19 33.28 -0.51
CA ILE A 133 44.36 34.43 -0.13
C ILE A 133 44.97 35.18 1.05
N VAL A 134 45.40 34.47 2.09
CA VAL A 134 46.11 35.04 3.25
C VAL A 134 47.36 35.76 2.75
N LYS A 135 48.21 35.13 1.95
CA LYS A 135 49.45 35.75 1.44
C LYS A 135 49.22 36.92 0.46
N ALA A 136 48.11 36.92 -0.27
CA ALA A 136 47.75 38.00 -1.20
C ALA A 136 47.15 39.22 -0.48
N ILE A 137 46.41 39.01 0.60
CA ILE A 137 45.73 40.07 1.36
C ILE A 137 46.59 40.60 2.52
N PHE A 138 47.42 39.75 3.15
CA PHE A 138 48.22 40.11 4.31
C PHE A 138 49.22 41.26 4.12
N PRO A 139 49.90 41.42 2.97
CA PRO A 139 50.74 42.60 2.75
C PRO A 139 49.98 43.92 2.89
N PHE A 140 48.65 43.89 2.69
CA PHE A 140 47.76 45.04 2.87
C PHE A 140 47.28 45.19 4.33
N LEU A 141 47.21 44.08 5.09
CA LEU A 141 46.77 44.04 6.49
C LEU A 141 47.91 44.28 7.51
N GLU A 142 49.15 43.91 7.17
CA GLU A 142 50.35 44.15 8.00
C GLU A 142 50.56 45.64 8.29
N HIS A 143 50.05 46.52 7.43
CA HIS A 143 50.08 47.96 7.64
C HIS A 143 49.10 48.45 8.73
N TYR A 144 48.11 47.63 9.12
CA TYR A 144 47.04 47.99 10.04
C TYR A 144 46.97 47.13 11.32
N LEU A 145 47.54 45.93 11.32
CA LEU A 145 47.52 45.02 12.46
C LEU A 145 48.92 44.86 13.03
N ALA A 146 49.18 45.57 14.13
CA ALA A 146 50.33 45.33 14.97
C ALA A 146 50.27 43.90 15.53
N ASP A 147 51.40 43.20 15.42
CA ASP A 147 51.69 41.84 15.89
C ASP A 147 51.24 40.63 15.04
N LYS A 148 52.28 39.91 14.59
CA LYS A 148 52.42 38.49 14.23
C LYS A 148 51.13 37.65 14.20
N VAL A 149 50.31 37.86 13.18
CA VAL A 149 49.35 36.83 12.79
C VAL A 149 50.09 35.76 11.99
N ASN A 150 50.24 34.56 12.56
CA ASN A 150 50.83 33.42 11.86
C ASN A 150 49.94 33.04 10.66
N ALA A 151 50.40 33.34 9.46
CA ALA A 151 49.71 33.03 8.20
C ALA A 151 49.31 31.54 8.09
N ASP A 152 50.14 30.65 8.64
CA ASP A 152 49.87 29.22 8.70
C ASP A 152 48.61 28.92 9.53
N ASN A 153 48.44 29.54 10.70
CA ASN A 153 47.25 29.34 11.54
C ASN A 153 45.98 29.93 10.90
N ALA A 154 46.09 31.09 10.24
CA ALA A 154 44.97 31.72 9.55
C ALA A 154 44.50 30.91 8.33
N SER A 155 45.45 30.35 7.55
CA SER A 155 45.13 29.49 6.41
C SER A 155 44.50 28.16 6.83
N ILE A 156 44.96 27.57 7.95
CA ILE A 156 44.35 26.37 8.54
C ILE A 156 42.92 26.66 9.01
N ALA A 157 42.69 27.79 9.71
CA ALA A 157 41.36 28.19 10.16
C ALA A 157 40.40 28.42 8.97
N PHE A 158 40.87 29.05 7.89
CA PHE A 158 40.11 29.23 6.67
C PHE A 158 39.77 27.88 6.00
N ALA A 159 40.74 26.97 5.88
CA ALA A 159 40.52 25.64 5.33
C ALA A 159 39.50 24.83 6.13
N LEU A 160 39.56 24.91 7.46
CA LEU A 160 38.58 24.30 8.36
C LEU A 160 37.19 24.91 8.19
N GLY A 161 37.10 26.24 8.12
CA GLY A 161 35.83 26.94 7.87
C GLY A 161 35.18 26.54 6.53
N CYS A 162 35.94 26.56 5.44
CA CYS A 162 35.47 26.11 4.13
C CYS A 162 35.08 24.63 4.13
N SER A 163 35.84 23.78 4.82
CA SER A 163 35.53 22.35 4.97
C SER A 163 34.20 22.12 5.71
N MET A 164 33.94 22.87 6.79
CA MET A 164 32.68 22.82 7.53
C MET A 164 31.50 23.27 6.66
N VAL A 165 31.63 24.38 5.94
CA VAL A 165 30.59 24.90 5.03
C VAL A 165 30.29 23.89 3.91
N PHE A 166 31.32 23.32 3.29
CA PHE A 166 31.15 22.31 2.25
C PHE A 166 30.46 21.05 2.78
N THR A 167 30.85 20.60 3.98
CA THR A 167 30.23 19.44 4.65
C THR A 167 28.76 19.71 4.95
N TYR A 168 28.42 20.91 5.43
CA TYR A 168 27.04 21.33 5.67
C TYR A 168 26.20 21.26 4.38
N PHE A 169 26.63 21.90 3.29
CA PHE A 169 25.90 21.88 2.03
C PHE A 169 25.76 20.46 1.46
N LYS A 170 26.78 19.62 1.59
CA LYS A 170 26.72 18.22 1.19
C LYS A 170 25.67 17.45 2.00
N THR A 171 25.64 17.63 3.33
CA THR A 171 24.63 17.00 4.20
C THR A 171 23.22 17.43 3.84
N VAL A 172 23.00 18.73 3.60
CA VAL A 172 21.70 19.26 3.16
C VAL A 172 21.27 18.67 1.82
N PHE A 173 22.18 18.60 0.85
CA PHE A 173 21.88 18.00 -0.46
C PHE A 173 21.53 16.51 -0.34
N MET A 174 22.26 15.78 0.49
CA MET A 174 22.01 14.35 0.76
C MET A 174 20.67 14.13 1.43
N PHE A 175 20.35 14.93 2.45
CA PHE A 175 19.06 14.88 3.14
C PHE A 175 17.90 15.13 2.18
N ASN A 176 18.00 16.16 1.32
CA ASN A 176 16.98 16.45 0.31
C ASN A 176 16.78 15.30 -0.68
N LYS A 177 17.87 14.64 -1.07
CA LYS A 177 17.83 13.49 -1.98
C LYS A 177 17.17 12.28 -1.33
N LEU A 178 17.49 11.98 -0.08
CA LEU A 178 16.83 10.92 0.69
C LEU A 178 15.33 11.19 0.86
N ASN A 179 14.96 12.41 1.23
CA ASN A 179 13.56 12.82 1.33
C ASN A 179 12.80 12.68 0.01
N THR A 180 13.47 12.93 -1.12
CA THR A 180 12.87 12.74 -2.44
C THR A 180 12.57 11.27 -2.70
N ILE A 181 13.51 10.36 -2.39
CA ILE A 181 13.33 8.92 -2.53
C ILE A 181 12.18 8.42 -1.65
N ASP A 182 12.11 8.89 -0.41
CA ASP A 182 11.05 8.51 0.53
C ASP A 182 9.68 9.04 0.08
N ARG A 183 9.63 10.28 -0.41
CA ARG A 183 8.41 10.86 -0.99
C ARG A 183 7.93 10.08 -2.21
N ASP A 184 8.85 9.66 -3.09
CA ASP A 184 8.52 8.89 -4.28
C ASP A 184 7.98 7.50 -3.90
N CYS A 185 8.61 6.83 -2.92
CA CYS A 185 8.11 5.55 -2.38
C CYS A 185 6.69 5.71 -1.81
N ARG A 186 6.47 6.72 -0.96
CA ARG A 186 5.14 7.01 -0.39
C ARG A 186 4.11 7.32 -1.47
N ARG A 187 4.50 8.01 -2.53
CA ARG A 187 3.61 8.29 -3.67
C ARG A 187 3.24 7.00 -4.42
N GLU A 188 4.19 6.12 -4.68
CA GLU A 188 3.95 4.83 -5.34
C GLU A 188 3.02 3.94 -4.50
N ILE A 189 3.24 3.86 -3.18
CA ILE A 189 2.37 3.12 -2.27
C ILE A 189 0.94 3.70 -2.27
N ARG A 190 0.80 5.04 -2.23
CA ARG A 190 -0.52 5.68 -2.33
C ARG A 190 -1.22 5.38 -3.65
N GLY A 191 -0.49 5.42 -4.76
CA GLY A 191 -1.01 5.06 -6.08
C GLY A 191 -1.51 3.61 -6.12
N ALA A 192 -0.72 2.68 -5.58
CA ALA A 192 -1.11 1.27 -5.48
C ALA A 192 -2.35 1.07 -4.60
N ASN A 193 -2.49 1.85 -3.51
CA ASN A 193 -3.67 1.79 -2.63
C ASN A 193 -4.93 2.30 -3.34
N GLN A 194 -4.82 3.41 -4.07
CA GLN A 194 -5.93 3.94 -4.87
C GLN A 194 -6.37 2.93 -5.93
N GLU A 195 -5.41 2.37 -6.69
CA GLU A 195 -5.69 1.37 -7.72
C GLU A 195 -6.31 0.08 -7.14
N TYR A 196 -5.88 -0.32 -5.94
CA TYR A 196 -6.50 -1.43 -5.21
C TYR A 196 -7.96 -1.13 -4.87
N GLY A 197 -8.25 0.05 -4.32
CA GLY A 197 -9.61 0.49 -3.98
C GLY A 197 -10.53 0.51 -5.19
N GLU A 198 -10.11 1.13 -6.30
CA GLU A 198 -10.87 1.18 -7.57
C GLU A 198 -11.15 -0.24 -8.10
N LYS A 199 -10.14 -1.12 -8.14
CA LYS A 199 -10.32 -2.49 -8.63
C LYS A 199 -11.15 -3.38 -7.71
N MET A 200 -11.15 -3.09 -6.41
CA MET A 200 -12.02 -3.77 -5.45
C MET A 200 -13.46 -3.31 -5.58
N HIS A 201 -13.69 -2.03 -5.84
CA HIS A 201 -14.99 -1.48 -6.21
C HIS A 201 -15.56 -2.19 -7.45
N ASP A 202 -14.77 -2.34 -8.51
CA ASP A 202 -15.22 -3.05 -9.73
C ASP A 202 -15.59 -4.51 -9.43
N ASN A 203 -14.72 -5.24 -8.71
CA ASN A 203 -15.00 -6.63 -8.32
C ASN A 203 -16.30 -6.75 -7.51
N TYR A 204 -16.56 -5.75 -6.65
CA TYR A 204 -17.76 -5.68 -5.85
C TYR A 204 -19.01 -5.45 -6.70
N VAL A 205 -18.97 -4.47 -7.61
CA VAL A 205 -20.09 -4.17 -8.52
C VAL A 205 -20.45 -5.41 -9.35
N CYS A 206 -19.45 -6.10 -9.90
CA CYS A 206 -19.68 -7.34 -10.66
C CYS A 206 -20.34 -8.44 -9.80
N ALA A 207 -19.87 -8.64 -8.56
CA ALA A 207 -20.47 -9.62 -7.64
C ALA A 207 -21.91 -9.24 -7.26
N ALA A 208 -22.17 -7.95 -7.08
CA ALA A 208 -23.50 -7.41 -6.80
C ALA A 208 -24.46 -7.68 -7.95
N GLU A 209 -24.10 -7.30 -9.18
CA GLU A 209 -24.91 -7.49 -10.38
C GLU A 209 -25.18 -8.98 -10.63
N ALA A 210 -24.18 -9.84 -10.48
CA ALA A 210 -24.36 -11.29 -10.60
C ALA A 210 -25.36 -11.82 -9.56
N ALA A 211 -25.28 -11.35 -8.31
CA ALA A 211 -26.18 -11.75 -7.24
C ALA A 211 -27.61 -11.26 -7.47
N GLN A 212 -27.77 -10.04 -7.97
CA GLN A 212 -29.07 -9.46 -8.35
C GLN A 212 -29.70 -10.25 -9.50
N ASN A 213 -28.91 -10.62 -10.51
CA ASN A 213 -29.38 -11.44 -11.62
C ASN A 213 -29.83 -12.84 -11.12
N ALA A 214 -29.07 -13.47 -10.22
CA ALA A 214 -29.46 -14.74 -9.61
C ALA A 214 -30.79 -14.63 -8.85
N TRP A 215 -30.99 -13.54 -8.10
CA TRP A 215 -32.24 -13.28 -7.39
C TRP A 215 -33.43 -13.06 -8.33
N LYS A 216 -33.22 -12.31 -9.42
CA LYS A 216 -34.25 -12.07 -10.43
C LYS A 216 -34.68 -13.38 -11.08
N THR A 217 -33.74 -14.27 -11.40
CA THR A 217 -34.06 -15.62 -11.91
C THR A 217 -34.87 -16.46 -10.91
N LEU A 218 -34.64 -16.30 -9.61
CA LEU A 218 -35.40 -17.05 -8.59
C LEU A 218 -36.82 -16.51 -8.38
N THR A 219 -36.97 -15.18 -8.35
CA THR A 219 -38.17 -14.52 -7.81
C THR A 219 -38.98 -13.74 -8.84
N ASP A 220 -38.45 -13.54 -10.05
CA ASP A 220 -38.97 -12.61 -11.09
C ASP A 220 -39.17 -11.17 -10.59
N ARG A 221 -38.56 -10.81 -9.45
CA ARG A 221 -38.70 -9.51 -8.80
C ARG A 221 -37.34 -8.83 -8.68
N GLU A 222 -37.39 -7.50 -8.64
CA GLU A 222 -36.20 -6.72 -8.29
C GLU A 222 -35.78 -7.01 -6.84
N PRO A 223 -34.47 -7.15 -6.58
CA PRO A 223 -33.98 -7.47 -5.26
C PRO A 223 -34.19 -6.32 -4.27
N PRO A 224 -34.38 -6.62 -2.98
CA PRO A 224 -34.41 -5.60 -1.95
C PRO A 224 -33.02 -4.94 -1.84
N LEU A 225 -32.82 -3.82 -2.53
CA LEU A 225 -31.62 -3.00 -2.42
C LEU A 225 -31.54 -2.45 -0.97
N THR A 226 -30.68 -3.04 -0.14
CA THR A 226 -30.45 -2.51 1.21
C THR A 226 -29.27 -1.54 1.23
N SER A 227 -29.35 -0.53 2.09
CA SER A 227 -28.28 0.46 2.34
C SER A 227 -26.96 -0.15 2.83
N ALA A 228 -26.97 -1.43 3.25
CA ALA A 228 -25.79 -2.21 3.58
C ALA A 228 -24.85 -2.41 2.38
N PHE A 229 -25.40 -2.56 1.16
CA PHE A 229 -24.62 -2.60 -0.09
C PHE A 229 -23.78 -1.31 -0.25
N ARG A 230 -24.40 -0.16 -0.02
CA ARG A 230 -23.72 1.15 -0.12
C ARG A 230 -22.66 1.38 0.96
N ARG A 231 -22.85 0.88 2.18
CA ARG A 231 -21.88 1.04 3.27
C ARG A 231 -20.66 0.13 3.09
N LEU A 232 -20.84 -1.10 2.59
CA LEU A 232 -19.74 -2.01 2.29
C LEU A 232 -18.85 -1.49 1.14
N LEU A 233 -19.43 -0.76 0.19
CA LEU A 233 -18.72 0.00 -0.83
C LEU A 233 -17.78 1.05 -0.21
N ILE A 234 -18.28 1.80 0.77
CA ILE A 234 -17.48 2.80 1.50
C ILE A 234 -16.36 2.11 2.29
N ASP A 235 -16.59 0.94 2.91
CA ASP A 235 -15.54 0.18 3.62
C ASP A 235 -14.48 -0.42 2.67
N ALA A 236 -14.88 -0.89 1.49
CA ALA A 236 -13.97 -1.39 0.47
C ALA A 236 -13.15 -0.26 -0.19
N GLU A 237 -13.75 0.91 -0.42
CA GLU A 237 -13.09 2.12 -0.90
C GLU A 237 -12.20 2.75 0.17
N SER A 238 -12.65 2.76 1.43
CA SER A 238 -11.86 3.33 2.52
C SER A 238 -10.67 2.47 2.85
N GLY A 239 -10.68 1.15 2.52
CA GLY A 239 -9.49 0.34 2.22
C GLY A 239 -8.30 0.61 3.14
N GLY A 240 -8.62 0.90 4.40
CA GLY A 240 -7.80 1.73 5.28
C GLY A 240 -6.77 0.87 5.95
N PHE A 241 -5.93 0.22 5.16
CA PHE A 241 -4.59 -0.06 5.63
C PHE A 241 -3.95 1.32 5.79
N GLU A 242 -4.00 1.87 7.01
CA GLU A 242 -2.91 2.70 7.47
C GLU A 242 -1.65 1.85 7.29
N VAL A 243 -1.04 1.96 6.10
CA VAL A 243 0.36 1.59 5.93
C VAL A 243 1.04 2.46 6.97
N ASP A 244 1.60 1.80 7.99
CA ASP A 244 2.20 2.40 9.17
C ASP A 244 2.74 3.80 8.86
N LYS A 245 2.31 4.80 9.63
CA LYS A 245 2.81 6.18 9.49
C LYS A 245 4.34 6.25 9.67
N ASP A 246 4.92 5.15 10.12
CA ASP A 246 6.34 4.91 10.34
C ASP A 246 7.11 4.34 9.12
N VAL A 247 6.49 4.22 7.92
CA VAL A 247 7.18 3.86 6.66
C VAL A 247 7.77 5.07 5.91
#